data_AF-A0A088T4N3-F1
#
_entry.id   AF-A0A088T4N3-F1
#
_cell.length_a   1.000
_cell.length_b   1.000
_cell.length_c   1.000
_cell.angle_alpha   90.00
_cell.angle_beta   90.00
_cell.angle_gamma   90.00
#
_symmetry.space_group_name_H-M   'P 1'
#
loop_
_entity.id
_entity.type
_entity.pdbx_description
1 polymer ?
#
loop_
_entity_poly.entity_id
_entity_poly.type
_entity_poly.pdbx_seq_one_letter_code
_entity_poly.pdbx_strand_id
1 'polypeptide(L)'
;MKKLIVISTLLLVIVLSACNGGTPETIDFILNDGNDTVEINTLWEDMGASLTDGENTFIIYSDDTLNSSILGLNEITYELIYLEETFELTRYVIVTDQTPPELTLLPGLDTLTKGTEWEDTGITVTDNSNETLTYQVEGTVLHNIAGVYEITYTATDSSGNTNTINRFVTIIN
;
A
#
# COMPACT_ATOMS: atom_id res chain seq x y z
N MET A 1 55.71 8.53 -67.11
CA MET A 1 55.10 9.00 -68.38
C MET A 1 53.73 9.58 -68.06
N LYS A 2 53.51 10.86 -68.37
CA LYS A 2 52.19 11.51 -68.36
C LYS A 2 51.36 10.97 -69.54
N LYS A 3 50.04 10.78 -69.33
CA LYS A 3 48.92 10.82 -70.29
C LYS A 3 47.70 10.21 -69.58
N LEU A 4 46.45 10.64 -69.74
CA LEU A 4 45.81 11.80 -70.34
C LEU A 4 44.36 11.75 -69.79
N ILE A 5 43.78 12.93 -69.54
CA ILE A 5 42.42 13.14 -69.01
C ILE A 5 41.36 12.78 -70.06
N VAL A 6 40.22 12.22 -69.63
CA VAL A 6 38.92 12.47 -70.28
C VAL A 6 37.90 12.80 -69.19
N ILE A 7 37.56 14.08 -69.11
CA ILE A 7 36.40 14.61 -68.39
C ILE A 7 35.22 14.49 -69.35
N SER A 8 34.19 13.75 -68.94
CA SER A 8 32.88 13.76 -69.58
C SER A 8 31.87 14.15 -68.50
N THR A 9 31.43 15.40 -68.53
CA THR A 9 30.34 15.92 -67.71
C THR A 9 29.03 15.32 -68.17
N LEU A 10 28.42 14.47 -67.33
CA LEU A 10 27.04 14.03 -67.45
C LEU A 10 26.21 14.75 -66.38
N LEU A 11 25.19 15.46 -66.85
CA LEU A 11 24.26 16.30 -66.10
C LEU A 11 23.04 15.49 -65.64
N LEU A 12 22.54 15.78 -64.42
CA LEU A 12 21.19 15.49 -63.88
C LEU A 12 20.87 14.00 -63.58
N VAL A 13 20.24 13.61 -62.47
CA VAL A 13 19.22 14.26 -61.63
C VAL A 13 19.50 13.90 -60.17
N ILE A 14 19.50 14.88 -59.27
CA ILE A 14 19.38 14.63 -57.82
C ILE A 14 17.91 14.24 -57.60
N VAL A 15 17.63 12.96 -57.44
CA VAL A 15 16.42 12.57 -56.70
C VAL A 15 16.83 12.63 -55.24
N LEU A 16 16.43 13.71 -54.57
CA LEU A 16 16.31 13.72 -53.13
C LEU A 16 15.41 12.53 -52.79
N SER A 17 15.99 11.40 -52.37
CA SER A 17 15.22 10.43 -51.61
C SER A 17 14.66 11.22 -50.45
N ALA A 18 13.34 11.37 -50.44
CA ALA A 18 12.62 11.96 -49.35
C ALA A 18 13.15 11.32 -48.07
N CYS A 19 13.80 12.14 -47.24
CA CYS A 19 13.93 11.82 -45.83
C CYS A 19 12.49 11.72 -45.35
N ASN A 20 11.97 10.49 -45.28
CA ASN A 20 10.75 10.18 -44.55
C ASN A 20 11.12 10.33 -43.08
N GLY A 21 11.35 11.58 -42.66
CA GLY A 21 11.54 11.97 -41.28
C GLY A 21 10.19 11.90 -40.58
N GLY A 22 9.63 10.69 -40.49
CA GLY A 22 8.93 10.35 -39.27
C GLY A 22 9.99 10.48 -38.19
N THR A 23 9.75 11.32 -37.19
CA THR A 23 10.44 11.14 -35.91
C THR A 23 10.38 9.65 -35.57
N PRO A 24 11.49 8.99 -35.13
CA PRO A 24 11.37 7.63 -34.64
C PRO A 24 10.19 7.59 -33.68
N GLU A 25 9.19 6.76 -33.97
CA GLU A 25 8.11 6.54 -33.01
C GLU A 25 8.81 6.06 -31.73
N THR A 26 8.70 6.85 -30.66
CA THR A 26 9.38 6.56 -29.42
C THR A 26 8.57 5.50 -28.70
N ILE A 27 9.14 4.32 -28.53
CA ILE A 27 8.57 3.31 -27.64
C ILE A 27 8.64 3.87 -26.22
N ASP A 28 7.50 3.99 -25.56
CA ASP A 28 7.38 4.45 -24.17
C ASP A 28 6.79 3.33 -23.32
N PHE A 29 7.55 2.88 -22.33
CA PHE A 29 7.10 1.87 -21.37
C PHE A 29 7.02 2.52 -20.00
N ILE A 30 5.80 2.67 -19.47
CA ILE A 30 5.52 3.42 -18.25
C ILE A 30 4.67 2.62 -17.28
N LEU A 31 4.81 2.88 -15.99
CA LEU A 31 3.85 2.42 -14.99
C LEU A 31 2.54 3.20 -15.16
N ASN A 32 1.41 2.51 -15.08
CA ASN A 32 0.12 3.19 -15.00
C ASN A 32 -0.05 3.79 -13.60
N ASP A 33 -0.71 4.95 -13.53
CA ASP A 33 -1.06 5.58 -12.25
C ASP A 33 -1.79 4.58 -11.35
N GLY A 34 -1.30 4.42 -10.13
CA GLY A 34 -1.84 3.48 -9.16
C GLY A 34 -1.41 3.83 -7.74
N ASN A 35 -1.96 3.11 -6.78
CA ASN A 35 -1.60 3.30 -5.38
C ASN A 35 -0.40 2.43 -5.01
N ASP A 36 0.68 3.04 -4.56
CA ASP A 36 1.93 2.34 -4.21
C ASP A 36 2.06 2.12 -2.68
N THR A 37 0.96 2.29 -1.94
CA THR A 37 0.88 1.96 -0.51
C THR A 37 -0.41 1.18 -0.25
N VAL A 38 -0.33 0.02 0.40
CA VAL A 38 -1.51 -0.80 0.72
C VAL A 38 -1.59 -1.04 2.22
N GLU A 39 -2.82 -1.13 2.73
CA GLU A 39 -3.09 -1.56 4.10
C GLU A 39 -2.90 -3.08 4.24
N ILE A 40 -2.33 -3.52 5.36
CA ILE A 40 -2.11 -4.95 5.63
C ILE A 40 -3.41 -5.76 5.50
N ASN A 41 -3.30 -6.96 4.94
CA ASN A 41 -4.40 -7.91 4.73
C ASN A 41 -5.56 -7.35 3.89
N THR A 42 -5.32 -6.31 3.09
CA THR A 42 -6.27 -5.82 2.08
C THR A 42 -5.84 -6.19 0.66
N LEU A 43 -6.75 -6.06 -0.30
CA LEU A 43 -6.45 -6.28 -1.71
C LEU A 43 -5.75 -5.05 -2.30
N TRP A 44 -4.71 -5.30 -3.07
CA TRP A 44 -4.09 -4.28 -3.92
C TRP A 44 -4.55 -4.46 -5.36
N GLU A 45 -4.93 -3.36 -6.00
CA GLU A 45 -5.31 -3.33 -7.40
C GLU A 45 -4.07 -2.99 -8.24
N ASP A 46 -3.60 -3.98 -9.01
CA ASP A 46 -2.51 -3.77 -9.96
C ASP A 46 -3.02 -2.96 -11.16
N MET A 47 -2.57 -1.72 -11.26
CA MET A 47 -2.88 -0.85 -12.40
C MET A 47 -2.04 -1.20 -13.64
N GLY A 48 -1.03 -2.05 -13.50
CA GLY A 48 -0.20 -2.51 -14.60
C GLY A 48 0.84 -1.48 -15.05
N ALA A 49 1.39 -1.77 -16.22
CA ALA A 49 2.22 -0.88 -17.02
C ALA A 49 1.66 -0.78 -18.44
N SER A 50 2.03 0.27 -19.17
CA SER A 50 1.65 0.47 -20.57
C SER A 50 2.88 0.62 -21.44
N LEU A 51 2.96 -0.13 -22.53
CA LEU A 51 3.91 0.11 -23.62
C LEU A 51 3.17 0.75 -24.79
N THR A 52 3.64 1.90 -25.27
CA THR A 52 3.12 2.58 -26.46
C THR A 52 4.17 2.65 -27.55
N ASP A 53 3.76 2.35 -28.79
CA ASP A 53 4.57 2.47 -30.00
C ASP A 53 3.69 2.99 -31.14
N GLY A 54 3.75 4.30 -31.39
CA GLY A 54 2.86 4.99 -32.32
C GLY A 54 1.39 4.86 -31.92
N GLU A 55 0.59 4.19 -32.75
CA GLU A 55 -0.83 3.90 -32.48
C GLU A 55 -1.06 2.62 -31.65
N ASN A 56 -0.02 1.81 -31.43
CA ASN A 56 -0.12 0.58 -30.66
C ASN A 56 -0.03 0.88 -29.16
N THR A 57 -0.88 0.21 -28.37
CA THR A 57 -0.82 0.26 -26.91
C THR A 57 -1.01 -1.14 -26.35
N PHE A 58 -0.10 -1.56 -25.48
CA PHE A 58 -0.16 -2.82 -24.75
C PHE A 58 -0.32 -2.49 -23.27
N ILE A 59 -1.24 -3.18 -22.59
CA ILE A 59 -1.35 -3.15 -21.12
C ILE A 59 -0.75 -4.43 -20.59
N ILE A 60 0.20 -4.29 -19.66
CA ILE A 60 0.97 -5.37 -19.07
C ILE A 60 0.57 -5.46 -17.60
N TYR A 61 0.20 -6.65 -17.16
CA TYR A 61 0.03 -6.98 -15.74
C TYR A 61 1.11 -7.97 -15.34
N SER A 62 1.51 -7.94 -14.07
CA SER A 62 2.48 -8.91 -13.56
C SER A 62 1.79 -10.23 -13.20
N ASP A 63 2.50 -11.35 -13.37
CA ASP A 63 2.12 -12.63 -12.75
C ASP A 63 2.50 -12.66 -11.26
N ASP A 64 3.38 -11.75 -10.82
CA ASP A 64 3.70 -11.56 -9.42
C ASP A 64 2.49 -10.97 -8.69
N THR A 65 2.13 -11.58 -7.56
CA THR A 65 1.05 -11.09 -6.72
C THR A 65 1.63 -10.42 -5.49
N LEU A 66 1.09 -9.25 -5.14
CA LEU A 66 1.45 -8.59 -3.88
C LEU A 66 0.99 -9.46 -2.70
N ASN A 67 1.92 -9.79 -1.81
CA ASN A 67 1.59 -10.41 -0.54
C ASN A 67 1.33 -9.34 0.54
N SER A 68 0.09 -8.88 0.63
CA SER A 68 -0.31 -7.86 1.62
C SER A 68 -0.37 -8.36 3.07
N SER A 69 -0.05 -9.62 3.35
CA SER A 69 0.00 -10.15 4.73
C SER A 69 1.31 -9.86 5.46
N ILE A 70 2.28 -9.24 4.77
CA ILE A 70 3.60 -8.94 5.31
C ILE A 70 3.88 -7.46 5.12
N LEU A 71 4.15 -6.74 6.22
CA LEU A 71 4.56 -5.34 6.19
C LEU A 71 5.87 -5.14 5.41
N GLY A 72 5.99 -3.99 4.76
CA GLY A 72 7.22 -3.54 4.13
C GLY A 72 7.15 -3.44 2.60
N LEU A 73 8.33 -3.32 2.00
CA LEU A 73 8.49 -3.05 0.58
C LEU A 73 8.36 -4.35 -0.22
N ASN A 74 7.47 -4.35 -1.20
CA ASN A 74 7.30 -5.39 -2.19
C ASN A 74 7.70 -4.87 -3.57
N GLU A 75 8.22 -5.76 -4.38
CA GLU A 75 8.71 -5.48 -5.73
C GLU A 75 7.86 -6.26 -6.73
N ILE A 76 7.24 -5.57 -7.68
CA ILE A 76 6.41 -6.14 -8.73
C ILE A 76 7.07 -5.83 -10.07
N THR A 77 7.39 -6.85 -10.85
CA THR A 77 8.09 -6.68 -12.13
C THR A 77 7.13 -6.89 -13.31
N TYR A 78 7.15 -5.97 -14.26
CA TYR A 78 6.44 -6.06 -15.53
C TYR A 78 7.44 -6.30 -16.64
N GLU A 79 7.27 -7.40 -17.37
CA GLU A 79 8.14 -7.78 -18.48
C GLU A 79 7.31 -7.90 -19.77
N LEU A 80 7.84 -7.35 -20.86
CA LEU A 80 7.28 -7.52 -22.20
C LEU A 80 8.40 -7.70 -23.22
N ILE A 81 8.29 -8.71 -24.08
CA ILE A 81 9.14 -8.86 -25.25
C ILE A 81 8.39 -8.30 -26.47
N TYR A 82 8.93 -7.26 -27.09
CA TYR A 82 8.36 -6.59 -28.26
C TYR A 82 9.47 -6.24 -29.27
N LEU A 83 9.24 -6.57 -30.55
CA LEU A 83 10.23 -6.35 -31.63
C LEU A 83 11.64 -6.91 -31.33
N GLU A 84 11.70 -8.10 -30.70
CA GLU A 84 12.94 -8.76 -30.28
C GLU A 84 13.73 -8.01 -29.17
N GLU A 85 13.15 -6.96 -28.59
CA GLU A 85 13.65 -6.25 -27.40
C GLU A 85 12.85 -6.62 -26.16
N THR A 86 13.51 -6.65 -25.00
CA THR A 86 12.87 -6.87 -23.69
C THR A 86 12.72 -5.54 -22.97
N PHE A 87 11.52 -5.28 -22.48
CA PHE A 87 11.17 -4.12 -21.68
C PHE A 87 10.85 -4.57 -20.26
N GLU A 88 11.45 -3.92 -19.27
CA GLU A 88 11.24 -4.20 -17.85
C GLU A 88 10.92 -2.91 -17.09
N LEU A 89 9.92 -3.01 -16.21
CA LEU A 89 9.60 -1.98 -15.22
C LEU A 89 9.37 -2.63 -13.87
N THR A 90 9.71 -1.90 -12.83
CA THR A 90 9.51 -2.33 -11.45
C THR A 90 8.62 -1.33 -10.74
N ARG A 91 7.53 -1.82 -10.12
CA ARG A 91 6.74 -1.06 -9.17
C ARG A 91 7.08 -1.49 -7.76
N TYR A 92 7.29 -0.49 -6.91
CA TYR A 92 7.54 -0.66 -5.49
C TYR A 92 6.27 -0.36 -4.72
N VAL A 93 5.71 -1.37 -4.06
CA VAL A 93 4.48 -1.23 -3.25
C VAL A 93 4.82 -1.43 -1.79
N ILE A 94 4.46 -0.47 -0.94
CA ILE A 94 4.70 -0.53 0.50
C ILE A 94 3.43 -1.04 1.20
N VAL A 95 3.53 -2.16 1.90
CA VAL A 95 2.48 -2.62 2.82
C VAL A 95 2.70 -1.94 4.16
N THR A 96 1.74 -1.13 4.57
CA THR A 96 1.69 -0.47 5.89
C THR A 96 0.50 -0.96 6.67
N ASP A 97 0.50 -0.70 7.97
CA ASP A 97 -0.67 -0.87 8.81
C ASP A 97 -0.96 0.47 9.49
N GLN A 98 -2.14 1.01 9.19
CA GLN A 98 -2.63 2.31 9.62
C GLN A 98 -3.92 2.19 10.42
N THR A 99 -4.40 0.96 10.64
CA THR A 99 -5.68 0.70 11.27
C THR A 99 -5.46 0.48 12.77
N PRO A 100 -6.08 1.29 13.64
CA PRO A 100 -6.00 1.04 15.08
C PRO A 100 -6.72 -0.26 15.50
N PRO A 101 -6.28 -0.88 16.61
CA PRO A 101 -6.98 -2.01 17.19
C PRO A 101 -8.46 -1.72 17.49
N GLU A 102 -9.30 -2.73 17.34
CA GLU A 102 -10.70 -2.71 17.76
C GLU A 102 -10.82 -3.26 19.19
N LEU A 103 -11.46 -2.47 20.07
CA LEU A 103 -11.63 -2.78 21.49
C LEU A 103 -13.12 -2.96 21.80
N THR A 104 -13.47 -4.02 22.51
CA THR A 104 -14.84 -4.26 22.98
C THR A 104 -14.86 -4.59 24.47
N LEU A 105 -15.69 -3.90 25.24
CA LEU A 105 -15.91 -4.19 26.66
C LEU A 105 -16.52 -5.59 26.82
N LEU A 106 -15.90 -6.41 27.68
CA LEU A 106 -16.52 -7.66 28.09
C LEU A 106 -17.68 -7.36 29.07
N PRO A 107 -18.80 -8.08 29.01
CA PRO A 107 -19.91 -7.89 29.96
C PRO A 107 -19.43 -7.92 31.41
N GLY A 108 -19.94 -7.02 32.25
CA GLY A 108 -19.59 -6.93 33.66
C GLY A 108 -20.59 -6.10 34.46
N LEU A 109 -20.41 -6.06 35.78
CA LEU A 109 -21.22 -5.20 36.65
C LEU A 109 -20.60 -3.81 36.74
N ASP A 110 -21.30 -2.82 36.21
CA ASP A 110 -20.85 -1.43 36.20
C ASP A 110 -21.63 -0.57 37.22
N THR A 111 -22.49 -1.16 38.03
CA THR A 111 -23.15 -0.50 39.16
C THR A 111 -23.19 -1.43 40.36
N LEU A 112 -22.65 -0.98 41.49
CA LEU A 112 -22.50 -1.77 42.71
C LEU A 112 -22.87 -0.96 43.95
N THR A 113 -23.37 -1.63 44.98
CA THR A 113 -23.56 -1.01 46.29
C THR A 113 -22.24 -0.90 47.03
N LYS A 114 -22.07 0.20 47.75
CA LYS A 114 -20.91 0.50 48.59
C LYS A 114 -20.50 -0.70 49.45
N GLY A 115 -19.21 -0.99 49.42
CA GLY A 115 -18.60 -2.14 50.10
C GLY A 115 -18.43 -3.37 49.22
N THR A 116 -19.15 -3.46 48.09
CA THR A 116 -18.99 -4.56 47.13
C THR A 116 -17.73 -4.38 46.29
N GLU A 117 -16.80 -5.33 46.32
CA GLU A 117 -15.63 -5.31 45.44
C GLU A 117 -16.05 -5.35 43.97
N TRP A 118 -15.41 -4.52 43.15
CA TRP A 118 -15.60 -4.53 41.70
C TRP A 118 -14.54 -5.43 41.06
N GLU A 119 -15.00 -6.33 40.20
CA GLU A 119 -14.15 -7.20 39.39
C GLU A 119 -14.08 -6.64 37.96
N ASP A 120 -12.87 -6.37 37.50
CA ASP A 120 -12.63 -5.94 36.13
C ASP A 120 -12.78 -7.13 35.18
N THR A 121 -13.83 -7.13 34.36
CA THR A 121 -14.04 -8.16 33.34
C THR A 121 -13.21 -7.94 32.08
N GLY A 122 -12.51 -6.80 31.96
CA GLY A 122 -11.59 -6.49 30.89
C GLY A 122 -12.27 -6.17 29.55
N ILE A 123 -11.49 -6.36 28.49
CA ILE A 123 -11.89 -6.15 27.09
C ILE A 123 -11.40 -7.29 26.19
N THR A 124 -12.00 -7.42 25.01
CA THR A 124 -11.39 -8.10 23.87
C THR A 124 -10.70 -7.08 22.96
N VAL A 125 -9.59 -7.49 22.35
CA VAL A 125 -8.82 -6.69 21.39
C VAL A 125 -8.60 -7.51 20.12
N THR A 126 -8.91 -6.94 18.97
CA THR A 126 -8.68 -7.53 17.65
C THR A 126 -8.10 -6.49 16.70
N ASP A 127 -7.44 -6.93 15.64
CA ASP A 127 -6.81 -6.04 14.67
C ASP A 127 -6.75 -6.69 13.28
N ASN A 128 -6.72 -5.90 12.20
CA ASN A 128 -6.63 -6.41 10.83
C ASN A 128 -5.27 -7.03 10.51
N SER A 129 -4.20 -6.69 11.24
CA SER A 129 -2.87 -7.31 11.09
C SER A 129 -2.84 -8.78 11.55
N ASN A 130 -3.88 -9.25 12.25
CA ASN A 130 -3.96 -10.58 12.89
C ASN A 130 -2.91 -10.81 13.98
N GLU A 131 -2.27 -9.75 14.49
CA GLU A 131 -1.35 -9.90 15.61
C GLU A 131 -2.08 -10.16 16.93
N THR A 132 -1.37 -10.76 17.88
CA THR A 132 -1.90 -10.94 19.24
C THR A 132 -1.58 -9.72 20.08
N LEU A 133 -2.62 -8.96 20.43
CA LEU A 133 -2.50 -7.72 21.18
C LEU A 133 -2.72 -7.90 22.68
N THR A 134 -2.08 -7.01 23.44
CA THR A 134 -2.38 -6.81 24.86
C THR A 134 -2.87 -5.38 25.07
N TYR A 135 -3.51 -5.11 26.20
CA TYR A 135 -3.97 -3.77 26.56
C TYR A 135 -3.48 -3.38 27.94
N GLN A 136 -3.39 -2.08 28.16
CA GLN A 136 -3.09 -1.46 29.45
C GLN A 136 -4.39 -0.99 30.09
N VAL A 137 -4.44 -1.02 31.43
CA VAL A 137 -5.60 -0.56 32.22
C VAL A 137 -5.15 0.56 33.14
N GLU A 138 -5.85 1.69 33.07
CA GLU A 138 -5.65 2.83 33.95
C GLU A 138 -6.95 3.15 34.70
N GLY A 139 -6.81 3.59 35.95
CA GLY A 139 -7.95 3.86 36.84
C GLY A 139 -8.09 2.83 37.97
N THR A 140 -8.90 3.17 38.97
CA THR A 140 -9.15 2.28 40.12
C THR A 140 -10.53 2.59 40.71
N VAL A 141 -11.29 1.55 41.05
CA VAL A 141 -12.59 1.70 41.71
C VAL A 141 -12.42 1.64 43.23
N LEU A 142 -12.76 2.73 43.91
CA LEU A 142 -12.80 2.76 45.37
C LEU A 142 -14.18 2.32 45.86
N HIS A 143 -14.39 1.02 45.98
CA HIS A 143 -15.70 0.42 46.31
C HIS A 143 -16.33 0.88 47.64
N ASN A 144 -15.55 1.48 48.56
CA ASN A 144 -16.04 2.00 49.83
C ASN A 144 -16.56 3.46 49.76
N ILE A 145 -16.45 4.10 48.60
CA ILE A 145 -16.81 5.50 48.40
C ILE A 145 -17.82 5.55 47.24
N ALA A 146 -19.02 6.08 47.52
CA ALA A 146 -20.01 6.29 46.46
C ALA A 146 -19.50 7.32 45.44
N GLY A 147 -19.70 7.05 44.16
CA GLY A 147 -19.15 7.85 43.07
C GLY A 147 -19.13 7.10 41.75
N VAL A 148 -18.74 7.80 40.68
CA VAL A 148 -18.48 7.21 39.37
C VAL A 148 -16.97 7.15 39.17
N TYR A 149 -16.47 5.97 38.82
CA TYR A 149 -15.06 5.70 38.57
C TYR A 149 -14.88 5.38 37.10
N GLU A 150 -13.88 5.99 36.49
CA GLU A 150 -13.51 5.76 35.10
C GLU A 150 -12.33 4.80 35.04
N ILE A 151 -12.47 3.75 34.24
CA ILE A 151 -11.42 2.79 33.90
C ILE A 151 -11.16 2.90 32.41
N THR A 152 -9.90 3.14 32.05
CA THR A 152 -9.47 3.36 30.67
C THR A 152 -8.65 2.16 30.23
N TYR A 153 -9.04 1.55 29.10
CA TYR A 153 -8.30 0.46 28.47
C TYR A 153 -7.68 0.98 27.18
N THR A 154 -6.37 0.79 27.01
CA THR A 154 -5.63 1.24 25.82
C THR A 154 -4.88 0.08 25.20
N ALA A 155 -5.03 -0.11 23.89
CA ALA A 155 -4.25 -1.07 23.12
C ALA A 155 -3.50 -0.33 22.01
N THR A 156 -2.25 -0.75 21.78
CA THR A 156 -1.36 -0.24 20.74
C THR A 156 -0.80 -1.42 19.98
N ASP A 157 -0.89 -1.38 18.65
CA ASP A 157 -0.32 -2.39 17.77
C ASP A 157 1.19 -2.22 17.57
N SER A 158 1.81 -3.16 16.85
CA SER A 158 3.24 -3.13 16.53
C SER A 158 3.62 -2.02 15.53
N SER A 159 2.63 -1.49 14.79
CA SER A 159 2.77 -0.38 13.84
C SER A 159 2.65 0.99 14.52
N GLY A 160 2.22 1.02 15.79
CA GLY A 160 2.04 2.22 16.61
C GLY A 160 0.63 2.81 16.56
N ASN A 161 -0.35 2.20 15.87
CA ASN A 161 -1.73 2.66 15.93
C ASN A 161 -2.32 2.30 17.29
N THR A 162 -3.12 3.21 17.84
CA THR A 162 -3.60 3.12 19.23
C THR A 162 -5.07 3.43 19.29
N ASN A 163 -5.79 2.67 20.13
CA ASN A 163 -7.19 2.94 20.43
C ASN A 163 -7.46 2.73 21.93
N THR A 164 -8.50 3.42 22.42
CA THR A 164 -8.86 3.48 23.83
C THR A 164 -10.37 3.31 23.99
N ILE A 165 -10.79 2.57 25.02
CA ILE A 165 -12.19 2.46 25.44
C ILE A 165 -12.31 2.66 26.95
N ASN A 166 -13.42 3.24 27.40
CA ASN A 166 -13.64 3.61 28.79
C ASN A 166 -14.82 2.81 29.37
N ARG A 167 -14.68 2.34 30.60
CA ARG A 167 -15.75 1.77 31.42
C ARG A 167 -16.02 2.68 32.61
N PHE A 168 -17.30 2.95 32.86
CA PHE A 168 -17.74 3.77 33.98
C PHE A 168 -18.41 2.90 35.03
N VAL A 169 -17.80 2.80 36.22
CA VAL A 169 -18.30 2.00 37.33
C VAL A 169 -18.92 2.92 38.38
N THR A 170 -20.18 2.70 38.70
CA THR A 170 -20.93 3.50 39.66
C THR A 170 -21.06 2.77 40.99
N ILE A 171 -20.59 3.39 42.07
CA ILE A 171 -20.81 2.93 43.44
C ILE A 171 -21.93 3.76 44.07
N ILE A 172 -23.01 3.08 44.48
CA ILE A 172 -24.17 3.69 45.15
C ILE A 172 -24.18 3.38 46.65
N ASN A 173 -24.83 4.22 47.46
CA ASN A 173 -24.94 3.99 48.91
C ASN A 173 -25.83 2.80 49.26
#